data_AF-A0A7L4HHA8-F1
#
_entry.id   AF-A0A7L4HHA8-F1
#
_cell.length_a   1.000
_cell.length_b   1.000
_cell.length_c   1.000
_cell.angle_alpha   90.00
_cell.angle_beta   90.00
_cell.angle_gamma   90.00
#
_symmetry.space_group_name_H-M   'P 1'
#
loop_
_entity.id
_entity.type
_entity.pdbx_description
1 polymer ?
#
loop_
_entity_poly.entity_id
_entity_poly.type
_entity_poly.pdbx_seq_one_letter_code
_entity_poly.pdbx_strand_id
1 'polypeptide(L)'
;MFFQELGLKNNIITRFLTSTPSIFYNPVEKNKNVIEAIQRNYLNLGDSDANMKVWILKLLSQNPFILLNTSTAIQENLEFLQKNDFTDHEILQLLSKFKGFIFQLTPTTMQKSMLFSRSVFKCSDQELKQLVLKCPALLYYSVPVLQERLEGLLKEGISIAQIRETPMVLELTTQIVQYRIKKLSALGYDIKNGTLESLNGTKKGFEANYGKIQSKQERPIFNPVAPINIED
;
A
#
# COMPACT_ATOMS: atom_id res chain seq x y z
N MET A 1 -11.66 24.41 -16.61
CA MET A 1 -10.70 24.23 -17.73
C MET A 1 -9.43 23.51 -17.26
N PHE A 2 -8.60 24.10 -16.40
CA PHE A 2 -7.29 23.53 -16.03
C PHE A 2 -7.25 22.03 -15.66
N PHE A 3 -8.07 21.56 -14.71
CA PHE A 3 -8.06 20.14 -14.34
C PHE A 3 -8.53 19.19 -15.46
N GLN A 4 -9.38 19.67 -16.36
CA GLN A 4 -9.81 18.90 -17.53
C GLN A 4 -8.67 18.81 -18.56
N GLU A 5 -7.93 19.91 -18.77
CA GLU A 5 -6.73 19.94 -19.62
C GLU A 5 -5.63 19.01 -19.11
N LEU A 6 -5.49 18.89 -17.77
CA LEU A 6 -4.60 17.91 -17.15
C LEU A 6 -5.01 16.45 -17.42
N GLY A 7 -6.27 16.23 -17.80
CA GLY A 7 -6.84 14.90 -18.10
C GLY A 7 -7.66 14.29 -16.97
N LEU A 8 -8.04 15.07 -15.94
CA LEU A 8 -8.94 14.58 -14.90
C LEU A 8 -10.38 14.49 -15.42
N LYS A 9 -11.05 13.38 -15.09
CA LYS A 9 -12.46 13.16 -15.44
C LYS A 9 -13.37 14.07 -14.62
N ASN A 10 -14.50 14.48 -15.20
CA ASN A 10 -15.48 15.36 -14.54
C ASN A 10 -15.95 14.82 -13.18
N ASN A 11 -16.16 13.52 -13.03
CA ASN A 11 -16.54 12.92 -11.74
C ASN A 11 -15.50 13.13 -10.63
N ILE A 12 -14.20 13.11 -10.98
CA ILE A 12 -13.11 13.39 -10.03
C ILE A 12 -13.10 14.89 -9.67
N ILE A 13 -13.30 15.76 -10.66
CA ILE A 13 -13.36 17.22 -10.47
C ILE A 13 -14.56 17.60 -9.59
N THR A 14 -15.74 17.01 -9.84
CA THR A 14 -16.93 17.17 -8.99
C THR A 14 -16.63 16.74 -7.56
N ARG A 15 -15.92 15.63 -7.36
CA ARG A 15 -15.51 15.20 -6.03
C ARG A 15 -14.59 16.23 -5.37
N PHE A 16 -13.67 16.87 -6.11
CA PHE A 16 -12.82 17.94 -5.54
C PHE A 16 -13.67 19.10 -5.01
N LEU A 17 -14.72 19.51 -5.73
CA LEU A 17 -15.64 20.56 -5.28
C LEU A 17 -16.32 20.19 -3.96
N THR A 18 -16.62 18.91 -3.75
CA THR A 18 -17.27 18.43 -2.52
C THR A 18 -16.29 18.18 -1.36
N SER A 19 -15.11 17.63 -1.62
CA SER A 19 -14.18 17.21 -0.58
C SER A 19 -13.15 18.28 -0.21
N THR A 20 -12.83 19.16 -1.16
CA THR A 20 -11.70 20.08 -1.04
C THR A 20 -11.96 21.38 -1.83
N PRO A 21 -13.06 22.10 -1.54
CA PRO A 21 -13.47 23.27 -2.31
C PRO A 21 -12.42 24.39 -2.30
N SER A 22 -11.57 24.46 -1.25
CA SER A 22 -10.42 25.37 -1.13
C SER A 22 -9.50 25.38 -2.36
N ILE A 23 -9.39 24.27 -3.10
CA ILE A 23 -8.61 24.18 -4.34
C ILE A 23 -9.13 25.13 -5.42
N PHE A 24 -10.45 25.38 -5.46
CA PHE A 24 -11.10 26.25 -6.44
C PHE A 24 -11.20 27.71 -5.98
N TYR A 25 -11.06 27.97 -4.69
CA TYR A 25 -10.96 29.34 -4.17
C TYR A 25 -9.58 29.96 -4.42
N ASN A 26 -8.53 29.13 -4.50
CA ASN A 26 -7.17 29.59 -4.81
C ASN A 26 -7.03 29.96 -6.30
N PRO A 27 -6.15 30.93 -6.65
CA PRO A 27 -5.77 31.19 -8.03
C PRO A 27 -5.29 29.91 -8.72
N VAL A 28 -5.67 29.72 -9.99
CA VAL A 28 -5.33 28.51 -10.76
C VAL A 28 -3.81 28.32 -10.87
N GLU A 29 -3.06 29.42 -10.88
CA GLU A 29 -1.60 29.49 -10.89
C GLU A 29 -0.99 28.76 -9.69
N LYS A 30 -1.61 28.84 -8.51
CA LYS A 30 -1.13 28.11 -7.33
C LYS A 30 -1.22 26.60 -7.56
N ASN A 31 -2.33 26.13 -8.11
CA ASN A 31 -2.50 24.71 -8.43
C ASN A 31 -1.53 24.25 -9.51
N LYS A 32 -1.32 25.08 -10.56
CA LYS A 32 -0.33 24.85 -11.62
C LYS A 32 1.08 24.69 -11.04
N ASN A 33 1.53 25.65 -10.23
CA ASN A 33 2.87 25.65 -9.65
C ASN A 33 3.13 24.40 -8.80
N VAL A 34 2.15 23.98 -7.99
CA VAL A 34 2.26 22.75 -7.19
C VAL A 34 2.37 21.53 -8.11
N ILE A 35 1.49 21.41 -9.12
CA ILE A 35 1.52 20.28 -10.06
C ILE A 35 2.84 20.25 -10.83
N GLU A 36 3.30 21.36 -11.38
CA GLU A 36 4.55 21.44 -12.12
C GLU A 36 5.75 21.06 -11.25
N ALA A 37 5.78 21.49 -9.98
CA ALA A 37 6.83 21.07 -9.04
C ALA A 37 6.80 19.55 -8.81
N ILE A 38 5.62 18.96 -8.65
CA ILE A 38 5.45 17.51 -8.48
C ILE A 38 5.93 16.74 -9.71
N GLN A 39 5.53 17.19 -10.90
CA GLN A 39 5.91 16.58 -12.17
C GLN A 39 7.42 16.65 -12.38
N ARG A 40 8.04 17.81 -12.10
CA ARG A 40 9.49 17.99 -12.21
C ARG A 40 10.25 17.07 -11.27
N ASN A 41 9.82 16.97 -10.02
CA ASN A 41 10.41 16.05 -9.04
C ASN A 41 10.30 14.58 -9.49
N TYR A 42 9.17 14.17 -10.07
CA TYR A 42 9.02 12.82 -10.61
C TYR A 42 9.95 12.56 -11.80
N LEU A 43 10.01 13.48 -12.76
CA LEU A 43 10.84 13.34 -13.97
C LEU A 43 12.34 13.36 -13.64
N ASN A 44 12.75 14.09 -12.61
CA ASN A 44 14.13 14.08 -12.14
C ASN A 44 14.61 12.70 -11.64
N LEU A 45 13.68 11.79 -11.31
CA LEU A 45 14.01 10.39 -10.98
C LEU A 45 14.26 9.52 -12.23
N GLY A 46 14.15 10.09 -13.44
CA GLY A 46 14.55 9.44 -14.70
C GLY A 46 13.47 8.61 -15.41
N ASP A 47 12.19 8.75 -15.05
CA ASP A 47 11.08 8.08 -15.75
C ASP A 47 10.44 8.96 -16.84
N SER A 48 9.60 8.37 -17.68
CA SER A 48 8.99 9.01 -18.84
C SER A 48 7.80 9.93 -18.49
N ASP A 49 7.56 10.93 -19.35
CA ASP A 49 6.36 11.79 -19.30
C ASP A 49 5.04 11.00 -19.32
N ALA A 50 5.00 9.88 -20.04
CA ALA A 50 3.81 9.02 -20.11
C ALA A 50 3.48 8.41 -18.74
N ASN A 51 4.49 7.85 -18.05
CA ASN A 51 4.34 7.28 -16.72
C ASN A 51 4.02 8.36 -15.69
N MET A 52 4.71 9.49 -15.76
CA MET A 52 4.44 10.67 -14.92
C MET A 52 2.98 11.11 -15.05
N LYS A 53 2.44 11.21 -16.28
CA LYS A 53 1.05 11.61 -16.53
C LYS A 53 0.05 10.63 -15.92
N VAL A 54 0.30 9.32 -16.03
CA VAL A 54 -0.54 8.30 -15.40
C VAL A 54 -0.48 8.41 -13.88
N TRP A 55 0.73 8.59 -13.33
CA TRP A 55 0.95 8.69 -11.89
C TRP A 55 0.28 9.92 -11.28
N ILE A 56 0.45 11.12 -11.86
CA ILE A 56 -0.16 12.35 -11.33
C ILE A 56 -1.69 12.30 -11.38
N LEU A 57 -2.28 11.73 -12.43
CA LEU A 57 -3.73 11.54 -12.53
C LEU A 57 -4.24 10.58 -11.46
N LYS A 58 -3.51 9.49 -11.21
CA LYS A 58 -3.83 8.53 -10.14
C LYS A 58 -3.71 9.18 -8.76
N LEU A 59 -2.65 9.96 -8.54
CA LEU A 59 -2.38 10.67 -7.30
C LEU A 59 -3.50 11.66 -6.96
N LEU A 60 -3.85 12.52 -7.91
CA LEU A 60 -4.93 13.51 -7.77
C LEU A 60 -6.30 12.82 -7.60
N SER A 61 -6.52 11.70 -8.29
CA SER A 61 -7.73 10.88 -8.11
C SER A 61 -7.78 10.17 -6.76
N GLN A 62 -6.68 10.01 -6.03
CA GLN A 62 -6.67 9.40 -4.71
C GLN A 62 -6.74 10.46 -3.61
N ASN A 63 -6.04 11.58 -3.77
CA ASN A 63 -5.92 12.59 -2.73
C ASN A 63 -5.80 14.01 -3.33
N PRO A 64 -6.90 14.77 -3.47
CA PRO A 64 -6.87 16.16 -3.94
C PRO A 64 -6.14 17.13 -3.02
N PHE A 65 -6.02 16.82 -1.72
CA PHE A 65 -5.44 17.72 -0.72
C PHE A 65 -3.96 18.01 -0.98
N ILE A 66 -3.30 17.22 -1.83
CA ILE A 66 -1.97 17.52 -2.37
C ILE A 66 -1.81 18.96 -2.85
N LEU A 67 -2.84 19.52 -3.49
CA LEU A 67 -2.79 20.86 -4.07
C LEU A 67 -2.79 21.97 -3.01
N LEU A 68 -3.01 21.62 -1.74
CA LEU A 68 -2.96 22.55 -0.62
C LEU A 68 -1.59 22.59 0.06
N ASN A 69 -0.68 21.66 -0.26
CA ASN A 69 0.65 21.58 0.34
C ASN A 69 1.64 22.56 -0.30
N THR A 70 2.81 22.71 0.33
CA THR A 70 3.94 23.43 -0.27
C THR A 70 4.55 22.60 -1.40
N SER A 71 5.10 23.28 -2.41
CA SER A 71 5.83 22.64 -3.50
C SER A 71 7.11 21.93 -3.05
N THR A 72 7.61 22.22 -1.83
CA THR A 72 8.85 21.66 -1.29
C THR A 72 8.67 20.32 -0.58
N ALA A 73 7.48 20.02 -0.06
CA ALA A 73 7.25 18.84 0.78
C ALA A 73 7.59 17.51 0.08
N ILE A 74 7.27 17.39 -1.21
CA ILE A 74 7.64 16.20 -1.98
C ILE A 74 9.15 16.13 -2.18
N GLN A 75 9.79 17.25 -2.53
CA GLN A 75 11.23 17.28 -2.74
C GLN A 75 11.97 16.83 -1.48
N GLU A 76 11.62 17.37 -0.32
CA GLU A 76 12.21 16.99 0.97
C GLU A 76 12.05 15.49 1.27
N ASN A 77 10.90 14.91 0.92
CA ASN A 77 10.64 13.49 1.08
C ASN A 77 11.47 12.62 0.14
N LEU A 78 11.64 13.03 -1.13
CA LEU A 78 12.48 12.32 -2.09
C LEU A 78 13.95 12.39 -1.70
N GLU A 79 14.43 13.57 -1.31
CA GLU A 79 15.80 13.77 -0.82
C GLU A 79 16.07 12.93 0.44
N PHE A 80 15.09 12.82 1.35
CA PHE A 80 15.21 11.93 2.50
C PHE A 80 15.42 10.47 2.07
N LEU A 81 14.64 9.98 1.10
CA LEU A 81 14.79 8.61 0.60
C LEU A 81 16.16 8.39 -0.07
N GLN A 82 16.61 9.33 -0.90
CA GLN A 82 17.92 9.27 -1.54
C GLN A 82 19.07 9.25 -0.50
N LYS A 83 18.96 10.06 0.57
CA LYS A 83 19.92 10.05 1.69
C LYS A 83 19.92 8.74 2.49
N ASN A 84 18.90 7.90 2.35
CA ASN A 84 18.78 6.58 2.97
C ASN A 84 19.01 5.45 1.93
N ASP A 85 19.86 5.70 0.93
CA ASP A 85 20.33 4.73 -0.07
C ASP A 85 19.23 4.09 -0.94
N PHE A 86 18.07 4.75 -1.07
CA PHE A 86 17.10 4.38 -2.11
C PHE A 86 17.54 4.95 -3.46
N THR A 87 17.64 4.09 -4.46
CA THR A 87 17.88 4.50 -5.85
C THR A 87 16.63 5.19 -6.43
N ASP A 88 16.82 6.01 -7.47
CA ASP A 88 15.69 6.69 -8.12
C ASP A 88 14.63 5.72 -8.64
N HIS A 89 15.04 4.56 -9.16
CA HIS A 89 14.14 3.48 -9.56
C HIS A 89 13.35 2.89 -8.38
N GLU A 90 14.00 2.65 -7.24
CA GLU A 90 13.34 2.19 -6.00
C GLU A 90 12.34 3.24 -5.50
N ILE A 91 12.68 4.52 -5.58
CA ILE A 91 11.78 5.63 -5.23
C ILE A 91 10.57 5.66 -6.16
N LEU A 92 10.75 5.58 -7.47
CA LEU A 92 9.65 5.47 -8.45
C LEU A 92 8.73 4.28 -8.15
N GLN A 93 9.33 3.13 -7.79
CA GLN A 93 8.57 1.96 -7.36
C GLN A 93 7.71 2.27 -6.12
N LEU A 94 8.24 2.97 -5.12
CA LEU A 94 7.48 3.39 -3.93
C LEU A 94 6.37 4.39 -4.27
N LEU A 95 6.65 5.38 -5.12
CA LEU A 95 5.67 6.38 -5.56
C LEU A 95 4.42 5.75 -6.18
N SER A 96 4.58 4.65 -6.93
CA SER A 96 3.47 3.90 -7.52
C SER A 96 2.58 3.19 -6.48
N LYS A 97 3.16 2.86 -5.31
CA LYS A 97 2.53 2.09 -4.22
C LYS A 97 1.92 2.94 -3.12
N PHE A 98 2.27 4.22 -3.00
CA PHE A 98 1.82 5.06 -1.89
C PHE A 98 0.32 5.36 -1.82
N LYS A 99 -0.56 4.88 -2.71
CA LYS A 99 -2.05 4.96 -2.59
C LYS A 99 -2.64 6.33 -2.13
N GLY A 100 -1.96 7.45 -2.36
CA GLY A 100 -2.35 8.80 -1.87
C GLY A 100 -1.77 9.21 -0.51
N PHE A 101 -1.02 8.33 0.16
CA PHE A 101 -0.31 8.54 1.42
C PHE A 101 1.03 9.25 1.30
N ILE A 102 1.50 9.54 0.08
CA ILE A 102 2.77 10.25 -0.13
C ILE A 102 2.83 11.60 0.61
N PHE A 103 1.68 12.22 0.94
CA PHE A 103 1.61 13.47 1.72
C PHE A 103 1.60 13.28 3.23
N GLN A 104 1.38 12.07 3.71
CA GLN A 104 1.59 11.74 5.12
C GLN A 104 3.06 11.49 5.40
N LEU A 105 3.87 11.33 4.36
CA LEU A 105 5.32 11.28 4.48
C LEU A 105 5.83 12.65 4.87
N THR A 106 6.63 12.66 5.93
CA THR A 106 7.57 13.73 6.23
C THR A 106 8.90 13.05 6.58
N PRO A 107 10.06 13.73 6.39
CA PRO A 107 11.35 13.17 6.78
C PRO A 107 11.36 12.69 8.23
N THR A 108 10.73 13.45 9.13
CA THR A 108 10.63 13.10 10.56
C THR A 108 9.78 11.85 10.79
N THR A 109 8.62 11.72 10.15
CA THR A 109 7.76 10.53 10.30
C THR A 109 8.46 9.29 9.76
N MET A 110 9.05 9.38 8.56
CA MET A 110 9.77 8.28 7.92
C MET A 110 10.97 7.82 8.77
N GLN A 111 11.75 8.77 9.31
CA GLN A 111 12.88 8.43 10.16
C GLN A 111 12.42 7.66 11.42
N LYS A 112 11.38 8.15 12.11
CA LYS A 112 10.85 7.48 13.31
C LYS A 112 10.32 6.09 13.00
N SER A 113 9.56 5.93 11.92
CA SER A 113 8.98 4.64 11.53
C SER A 113 10.04 3.64 11.06
N MET A 114 11.07 4.10 10.36
CA MET A 114 12.22 3.29 9.96
C MET A 114 13.02 2.81 11.18
N LEU A 115 13.33 3.70 12.15
CA LEU A 115 14.03 3.33 13.39
C LEU A 115 13.24 2.30 14.21
N PHE A 116 11.93 2.52 14.36
CA PHE A 116 11.04 1.56 15.01
C PHE A 116 11.08 0.20 14.31
N SER A 117 10.91 0.19 12.98
CA SER A 117 10.90 -1.05 12.18
C SER A 117 12.23 -1.78 12.28
N ARG A 118 13.37 -1.07 12.23
CA ARG A 118 14.71 -1.65 12.39
C ARG A 118 14.86 -2.34 13.74
N SER A 119 14.39 -1.69 14.81
CA SER A 119 14.43 -2.24 16.16
C SER A 119 13.57 -3.50 16.30
N VAL A 120 12.34 -3.47 15.81
CA VAL A 120 11.39 -4.59 15.85
C VAL A 120 11.91 -5.79 15.06
N PHE A 121 12.35 -5.57 13.82
CA PHE A 121 12.76 -6.65 12.91
C PHE A 121 14.22 -7.09 13.09
N LYS A 122 14.98 -6.38 13.94
CA LYS A 122 16.41 -6.60 14.21
C LYS A 122 17.19 -6.78 12.91
N CYS A 123 17.02 -5.84 11.99
CA CYS A 123 17.57 -5.93 10.64
C CYS A 123 18.63 -4.84 10.37
N SER A 124 19.46 -5.08 9.37
CA SER A 124 20.38 -4.07 8.81
C SER A 124 19.62 -3.01 8.01
N ASP A 125 20.30 -1.92 7.66
CA ASP A 125 19.70 -0.85 6.84
C ASP A 125 19.32 -1.34 5.44
N GLN A 126 20.13 -2.22 4.84
CA GLN A 126 19.82 -2.84 3.55
C GLN A 126 18.59 -3.76 3.64
N GLU A 127 18.47 -4.55 4.71
CA GLU A 127 17.30 -5.40 4.92
C GLU A 127 16.05 -4.57 5.19
N LEU A 128 16.17 -3.48 5.95
CA LEU A 128 15.09 -2.52 6.18
C LEU A 128 14.60 -1.92 4.87
N LYS A 129 15.53 -1.51 3.98
CA LYS A 129 15.19 -1.02 2.65
C LYS A 129 14.35 -2.03 1.88
N GLN A 130 14.75 -3.30 1.87
CA GLN A 130 13.95 -4.36 1.22
C GLN A 130 12.57 -4.55 1.85
N LEU A 131 12.46 -4.42 3.18
CA LEU A 131 11.16 -4.47 3.86
C LEU A 131 10.26 -3.29 3.45
N VAL A 132 10.81 -2.09 3.37
CA VAL A 132 10.10 -0.88 2.93
C VAL A 132 9.61 -1.01 1.49
N LEU A 133 10.45 -1.54 0.58
CA LEU A 133 10.05 -1.77 -0.81
C LEU A 133 8.89 -2.77 -0.92
N LYS A 134 8.84 -3.77 -0.05
CA LYS A 134 7.72 -4.73 0.04
C LYS A 134 6.49 -4.11 0.72
N CYS A 135 6.68 -3.29 1.75
CA CYS A 135 5.62 -2.70 2.57
C CYS A 135 5.86 -1.19 2.79
N PRO A 136 5.41 -0.34 1.86
CA PRO A 136 5.59 1.11 1.98
C PRO A 136 4.88 1.73 3.18
N ALA A 137 3.93 1.02 3.80
CA ALA A 137 3.30 1.38 5.07
C ALA A 137 4.30 1.63 6.20
N LEU A 138 5.48 1.01 6.13
CA LEU A 138 6.58 1.26 7.08
C LEU A 138 7.14 2.69 6.99
N LEU A 139 6.81 3.46 5.95
CA LEU A 139 7.20 4.86 5.81
C LEU A 139 6.11 5.85 6.20
N TYR A 140 4.84 5.59 5.83
CA TYR A 140 3.77 6.56 5.99
C TYR A 140 2.91 6.40 7.24
N TYR A 141 2.92 5.23 7.91
CA TYR A 141 2.28 5.12 9.21
C TYR A 141 3.18 5.63 10.33
N SER A 142 2.56 6.32 11.29
CA SER A 142 3.24 6.72 12.51
C SER A 142 3.60 5.49 13.36
N VAL A 143 4.61 5.64 14.22
CA VAL A 143 5.04 4.58 15.15
C VAL A 143 3.87 4.00 15.97
N PRO A 144 2.96 4.81 16.56
CA PRO A 144 1.80 4.26 17.27
C PRO A 144 0.91 3.36 16.40
N VAL A 145 0.69 3.71 15.14
CA VAL A 145 -0.13 2.88 14.22
C VAL A 145 0.60 1.59 13.85
N LEU A 146 1.90 1.66 13.58
CA LEU A 146 2.69 0.45 13.31
C LEU A 146 2.75 -0.47 14.52
N GLN A 147 2.92 0.09 15.72
CA GLN A 147 2.93 -0.66 16.97
C GLN A 147 1.58 -1.33 17.23
N GLU A 148 0.46 -0.61 17.09
CA GLU A 148 -0.88 -1.18 17.27
C GLU A 148 -1.12 -2.37 16.33
N ARG A 149 -0.75 -2.23 15.04
CA ARG A 149 -0.89 -3.30 14.05
C ARG A 149 0.01 -4.49 14.35
N LEU A 150 1.25 -4.23 14.74
CA LEU A 150 2.21 -5.25 15.13
C LEU A 150 1.69 -6.06 16.32
N GLU A 151 1.29 -5.38 17.40
CA GLU A 151 0.73 -6.01 18.60
C GLU A 151 -0.55 -6.78 18.27
N GLY A 152 -1.40 -6.26 17.38
CA GLY A 152 -2.57 -6.95 16.86
C GLY A 152 -2.22 -8.29 16.22
N LEU A 153 -1.19 -8.35 15.37
CA LEU A 153 -0.71 -9.58 14.73
C LEU A 153 -0.11 -10.55 15.75
N LEU A 154 0.70 -10.05 16.68
CA LEU A 154 1.34 -10.87 17.73
C LEU A 154 0.30 -11.53 18.64
N LYS A 155 -0.80 -10.82 18.96
CA LYS A 155 -1.92 -11.36 19.77
C LYS A 155 -2.62 -12.55 19.11
N GLU A 156 -2.63 -12.60 17.77
CA GLU A 156 -3.16 -13.73 17.01
C GLU A 156 -2.16 -14.90 16.91
N GLY A 157 -0.98 -14.78 17.53
CA GLY A 157 0.07 -15.80 17.55
C GLY A 157 0.98 -15.80 16.32
N ILE A 158 0.94 -14.74 15.50
CA ILE A 158 1.83 -14.58 14.35
C ILE A 158 3.21 -14.13 14.85
N SER A 159 4.28 -14.79 14.39
CA SER A 159 5.64 -14.45 14.78
C SER A 159 6.21 -13.24 14.04
N ILE A 160 7.21 -12.57 14.62
CA ILE A 160 7.98 -11.50 13.95
C ILE A 160 8.64 -12.02 12.66
N ALA A 161 9.09 -13.28 12.63
CA ALA A 161 9.68 -13.89 11.45
C ALA A 161 8.69 -13.95 10.28
N GLN A 162 7.46 -14.43 10.52
CA GLN A 162 6.40 -14.46 9.50
C GLN A 162 6.04 -13.06 9.00
N ILE A 163 5.96 -12.07 9.90
CA ILE A 163 5.69 -10.67 9.52
C ILE A 163 6.82 -10.12 8.66
N ARG A 164 8.07 -10.43 8.99
CA ARG A 164 9.24 -10.02 8.22
C ARG A 164 9.25 -10.63 6.81
N GLU A 165 8.80 -11.88 6.67
CA GLU A 165 8.65 -12.54 5.36
C GLU A 165 7.53 -11.90 4.54
N THR A 166 6.41 -11.57 5.19
CA THR A 166 5.21 -11.00 4.55
C THR A 166 4.82 -9.64 5.15
N PRO A 167 5.63 -8.58 4.98
CA PRO A 167 5.45 -7.32 5.70
C PRO A 167 4.20 -6.55 5.26
N MET A 168 3.65 -6.83 4.08
CA MET A 168 2.41 -6.23 3.57
C MET A 168 1.20 -6.44 4.49
N VAL A 169 1.24 -7.44 5.38
CA VAL A 169 0.17 -7.66 6.37
C VAL A 169 0.00 -6.44 7.28
N LEU A 170 1.07 -5.65 7.49
CA LEU A 170 1.03 -4.39 8.24
C LEU A 170 0.30 -3.27 7.50
N GLU A 171 -0.11 -3.44 6.23
CA GLU A 171 -1.02 -2.50 5.56
C GLU A 171 -2.46 -2.66 6.02
N LEU A 172 -2.81 -3.81 6.60
CA LEU A 172 -4.16 -4.11 7.08
C LEU A 172 -4.37 -3.56 8.48
N THR A 173 -5.61 -3.27 8.81
CA THR A 173 -5.99 -2.96 10.20
C THR A 173 -6.14 -4.27 10.98
N THR A 174 -5.98 -4.18 12.31
CA THR A 174 -6.15 -5.31 13.23
C THR A 174 -7.51 -6.01 13.04
N GLN A 175 -8.59 -5.26 12.81
CA GLN A 175 -9.92 -5.84 12.59
C GLN A 175 -10.01 -6.65 11.30
N ILE A 176 -9.36 -6.18 10.22
CA ILE A 176 -9.31 -6.92 8.95
C ILE A 176 -8.54 -8.22 9.13
N VAL A 177 -7.40 -8.18 9.82
CA VAL A 177 -6.59 -9.36 10.11
C VAL A 177 -7.42 -10.39 10.88
N GLN A 178 -8.03 -9.98 12.00
CA GLN A 178 -8.87 -10.85 12.84
C GLN A 178 -10.02 -11.50 12.06
N TYR A 179 -10.72 -10.72 11.25
CA TYR A 179 -11.78 -11.23 10.38
C TYR A 179 -11.27 -12.32 9.43
N ARG A 180 -10.12 -12.08 8.77
CA ARG A 180 -9.55 -13.03 7.81
C ARG A 180 -9.04 -14.29 8.49
N ILE A 181 -8.39 -14.17 9.64
CA ILE A 181 -7.93 -15.31 10.45
C ILE A 181 -9.11 -16.18 10.88
N LYS A 182 -10.18 -15.58 11.41
CA LYS A 182 -11.39 -16.32 11.81
C LYS A 182 -11.97 -17.12 10.65
N LYS A 183 -12.04 -16.52 9.46
CA LYS A 183 -12.52 -17.22 8.26
C LYS A 183 -11.60 -18.37 7.86
N LEU A 184 -10.29 -18.12 7.76
CA LEU A 184 -9.32 -19.14 7.36
C LEU A 184 -9.27 -20.30 8.36
N SER A 185 -9.36 -20.02 9.66
CA SER A 185 -9.42 -21.03 10.72
C SER A 185 -10.64 -21.94 10.59
N ALA A 186 -11.79 -21.41 10.16
CA ALA A 186 -12.98 -22.23 9.88
C ALA A 186 -12.78 -23.23 8.72
N LEU A 187 -11.76 -23.02 7.87
CA LEU A 187 -11.35 -23.95 6.81
C LEU A 187 -10.18 -24.86 7.24
N GLY A 188 -9.80 -24.84 8.52
CA GLY A 188 -8.69 -25.62 9.07
C GLY A 188 -7.30 -25.03 8.80
N TYR A 189 -7.20 -23.77 8.34
CA TYR A 189 -5.92 -23.12 8.13
C TYR A 189 -5.31 -22.67 9.46
N ASP A 190 -4.08 -23.11 9.74
CA ASP A 190 -3.32 -22.66 10.90
C ASP A 190 -2.42 -21.47 10.56
N ILE A 191 -2.82 -20.28 11.00
CA ILE A 191 -2.06 -19.05 10.74
C ILE A 191 -0.73 -19.00 11.48
N LYS A 192 -0.60 -19.70 12.62
CA LYS A 192 0.60 -19.63 13.47
C LYS A 192 1.79 -20.32 12.81
N ASN A 193 1.53 -21.37 12.05
CA ASN A 193 2.54 -22.13 11.33
C ASN A 193 2.48 -21.94 9.80
N GLY A 194 1.49 -21.20 9.31
CA GLY A 194 1.27 -20.94 7.89
C GLY A 194 1.91 -19.66 7.36
N THR A 195 1.64 -19.38 6.08
CA THR A 195 2.07 -18.15 5.39
C THR A 195 1.02 -17.04 5.58
N LEU A 196 1.46 -15.78 5.64
CA LEU A 196 0.53 -14.65 5.78
C LEU A 196 0.01 -14.14 4.42
N GLU A 197 0.38 -14.76 3.31
CA GLU A 197 -0.02 -14.31 1.96
C GLU A 197 -1.54 -14.32 1.79
N SER A 198 -2.21 -15.30 2.40
CA SER A 198 -3.66 -15.44 2.41
C SER A 198 -4.38 -14.28 3.11
N LEU A 199 -3.67 -13.54 3.98
CA LEU A 199 -4.22 -12.37 4.65
C LEU A 199 -4.18 -11.11 3.79
N ASN A 200 -3.43 -11.06 2.70
CA ASN A 200 -3.19 -9.83 1.93
C ASN A 200 -4.26 -9.55 0.86
N GLY A 201 -4.20 -8.35 0.27
CA GLY A 201 -5.04 -7.95 -0.86
C GLY A 201 -6.39 -7.34 -0.48
N THR A 202 -7.21 -7.06 -1.49
CA THR A 202 -8.51 -6.39 -1.29
C THR A 202 -9.54 -7.33 -0.64
N LYS A 203 -10.57 -6.77 -0.01
CA LYS A 203 -11.70 -7.56 0.53
C LYS A 203 -12.30 -8.47 -0.53
N LYS A 204 -12.59 -7.93 -1.72
CA LYS A 204 -13.15 -8.71 -2.85
C LYS A 204 -12.23 -9.87 -3.25
N GLY A 205 -10.92 -9.63 -3.34
CA GLY A 205 -9.94 -10.67 -3.66
C GLY A 205 -9.88 -11.76 -2.58
N PHE A 206 -9.88 -11.35 -1.31
CA PHE A 206 -9.91 -12.28 -0.19
C PHE A 206 -11.16 -13.16 -0.20
N GLU A 207 -12.36 -12.58 -0.32
CA GLU A 207 -13.62 -13.34 -0.35
C GLU A 207 -13.68 -14.32 -1.54
N ALA A 208 -13.20 -13.90 -2.72
CA ALA A 208 -13.16 -14.76 -3.88
C ALA A 208 -12.21 -15.97 -3.69
N ASN A 209 -11.06 -15.75 -3.07
CA ASN A 209 -10.12 -16.84 -2.75
C ASN A 209 -10.69 -17.76 -1.66
N TYR A 210 -11.32 -17.18 -0.63
CA TYR A 210 -12.00 -17.93 0.42
C TYR A 210 -13.08 -18.87 -0.13
N GLY A 211 -13.98 -18.37 -0.99
CA GLY A 211 -15.02 -19.18 -1.62
C GLY A 211 -14.47 -20.31 -2.48
N LYS A 212 -13.34 -20.09 -3.18
CA LYS A 212 -12.66 -21.16 -3.93
C LYS A 212 -12.15 -22.27 -3.02
N ILE A 213 -11.58 -21.94 -1.85
CA ILE A 213 -11.05 -22.94 -0.92
C ILE A 213 -12.21 -23.74 -0.31
N GLN A 214 -13.29 -23.08 0.10
CA GLN A 214 -14.49 -23.75 0.60
C GLN A 214 -15.08 -24.71 -0.44
N SER A 215 -15.24 -24.27 -1.69
CA SER A 215 -15.78 -25.09 -2.78
C SER A 215 -14.91 -26.31 -3.14
N LYS A 216 -13.61 -26.32 -2.77
CA LYS A 216 -12.72 -27.47 -2.96
C LYS A 216 -12.86 -28.49 -1.83
N GLN A 217 -13.10 -28.04 -0.60
CA GLN A 217 -13.35 -28.93 0.55
C GLN A 217 -14.71 -29.64 0.44
N GLU A 218 -15.70 -28.99 -0.18
CA GLU A 218 -17.05 -29.54 -0.36
C GLU A 218 -17.18 -30.48 -1.58
N ARG A 219 -16.13 -30.70 -2.38
CA ARG A 219 -16.22 -31.64 -3.51
C ARG A 219 -16.29 -33.08 -2.97
N PRO A 220 -17.34 -33.85 -3.33
CA PRO A 220 -17.37 -35.27 -3.03
C PRO A 220 -16.14 -35.97 -3.63
N ILE A 221 -15.58 -36.93 -2.90
CA ILE A 221 -14.46 -37.79 -3.35
C ILE A 221 -14.87 -38.64 -4.57
N PHE A 222 -16.16 -38.66 -4.92
CA PHE A 222 -16.68 -39.43 -6.03
C PHE A 222 -16.22 -38.86 -7.37
N ASN A 223 -15.30 -39.58 -8.02
CA ASN A 223 -14.98 -39.42 -9.43
C ASN A 223 -15.96 -40.28 -10.24
N PRO A 224 -16.99 -39.72 -10.91
CA PRO A 224 -17.97 -40.49 -11.66
C PRO A 224 -17.40 -41.19 -12.91
N VAL A 225 -16.11 -41.00 -13.22
CA VAL A 225 -15.41 -41.58 -14.37
C VAL A 225 -14.42 -42.69 -13.97
N ALA A 226 -14.42 -43.13 -12.69
CA ALA A 226 -13.60 -44.27 -12.27
C ALA A 226 -14.21 -45.59 -12.79
N PRO A 227 -13.46 -46.42 -13.56
CA PRO A 227 -13.95 -47.72 -14.02
C PRO A 227 -14.28 -48.62 -12.84
N ILE A 228 -15.47 -49.20 -12.85
CA ILE A 228 -15.88 -50.22 -11.88
C ILE A 228 -15.22 -51.53 -12.31
N ASN A 229 -14.17 -51.96 -11.61
CA ASN A 229 -13.70 -53.33 -11.72
C ASN A 229 -14.73 -54.23 -11.05
N ILE A 230 -15.56 -54.87 -11.85
CA ILE A 230 -16.38 -56.01 -11.45
C ILE A 230 -15.47 -57.23 -11.66
N GLU A 231 -15.04 -57.86 -10.57
CA GLU A 231 -14.43 -59.19 -10.65
C GLU A 231 -15.55 -60.23 -10.79
N ASP A 232 -15.39 -61.14 -11.77
CA ASP A 232 -16.34 -62.19 -12.16
C ASP A 232 -16.51 -63.30 -11.09
#